data_AF-A0A385TU82-F1
#
_entry.id   AF-A0A385TU82-F1
#
_cell.length_a   1.000
_cell.length_b   1.000
_cell.length_c   1.000
_cell.angle_alpha   90.00
_cell.angle_beta   90.00
_cell.angle_gamma   90.00
#
_symmetry.space_group_name_H-M   'P 1'
#
loop_
_entity.id
_entity.type
_entity.pdbx_description
1 polymer ?
#
loop_
_entity_poly.entity_id
_entity_poly.type
_entity_poly.pdbx_seq_one_letter_code
_entity_poly.pdbx_strand_id
1 'polypeptide(L)'
;MILKFQGVVQLGDEFRVDEEGLNGSVHIGDSDLVWEIENAKFTGRVTVGILDERFDGELSVDTGWGYSEYTPMDPDVLSIGDHDLIEIIRRYNGQHITVFVADEPFNILE
;
A
#
# COMPACT_ATOMS: atom_id res chain seq x y z
N MET A 1 15.09 7.87 -0.44
CA MET A 1 13.76 8.23 0.12
C MET A 1 13.22 7.08 0.95
N ILE A 2 12.60 7.38 2.11
CA ILE A 2 11.92 6.40 2.95
C ILE A 2 10.53 6.94 3.31
N LEU A 3 9.49 6.17 3.02
CA LEU A 3 8.16 6.36 3.57
C LEU A 3 7.96 5.44 4.76
N LYS A 4 7.26 5.94 5.78
CA LYS A 4 6.85 5.19 6.97
C LYS A 4 5.37 5.39 7.19
N PHE A 5 4.63 4.29 7.21
CA PHE A 5 3.23 4.23 7.55
C PHE A 5 3.08 3.51 8.89
N GLN A 6 2.33 4.08 9.81
CA GLN A 6 2.15 3.50 11.14
C GLN A 6 0.75 3.79 11.64
N GLY A 7 0.03 2.74 12.02
CA GLY A 7 -1.34 2.87 12.48
C GLY A 7 -2.12 1.58 12.35
N VAL A 8 -3.42 1.66 12.64
CA VAL A 8 -4.36 0.56 12.48
C VAL A 8 -4.62 0.35 10.99
N VAL A 9 -4.57 -0.90 10.53
CA VAL A 9 -4.96 -1.23 9.16
C VAL A 9 -6.48 -1.14 9.03
N GLN A 10 -6.94 -0.39 8.03
CA GLN A 10 -8.34 -0.30 7.66
C GLN A 10 -8.48 -0.61 6.17
N LEU A 11 -9.44 -1.47 5.84
CA LEU A 11 -9.71 -1.89 4.47
C LEU A 11 -10.99 -1.25 3.96
N GLY A 12 -10.92 -0.77 2.73
CA GLY A 12 -12.07 -0.36 1.95
C GLY A 12 -12.98 -1.49 1.51
N ASP A 13 -14.18 -1.07 1.16
CA ASP A 13 -15.35 -1.89 0.85
C ASP A 13 -15.12 -2.75 -0.39
N GLU A 14 -14.65 -2.13 -1.49
CA GLU A 14 -14.35 -2.85 -2.74
C GLU A 14 -13.59 -1.99 -3.78
N PHE A 15 -14.01 -0.75 -4.06
CA PHE A 15 -13.39 0.10 -5.11
C PHE A 15 -13.33 1.58 -4.78
N ARG A 16 -12.37 2.30 -5.38
CA ARG A 16 -12.25 3.75 -5.34
C ARG A 16 -13.17 4.40 -6.36
N VAL A 17 -14.23 5.04 -5.89
CA VAL A 17 -15.19 5.77 -6.73
C VAL A 17 -15.17 7.28 -6.46
N ASP A 18 -14.62 7.68 -5.32
CA ASP A 18 -14.33 9.05 -4.93
C ASP A 18 -13.17 9.06 -3.92
N GLU A 19 -12.79 10.24 -3.45
CA GLU A 19 -11.75 10.43 -2.43
C GLU A 19 -12.32 10.39 -0.99
N GLU A 20 -13.62 10.15 -0.82
CA GLU A 20 -14.28 10.20 0.48
C GLU A 20 -14.37 8.80 1.13
N GLY A 21 -13.92 8.69 2.38
CA GLY A 21 -14.01 7.45 3.14
C GLY A 21 -12.93 6.43 2.79
N LEU A 22 -13.22 5.14 2.98
CA LEU A 22 -12.27 4.04 2.77
C LEU A 22 -12.43 3.38 1.39
N ASN A 23 -13.25 3.91 0.49
CA ASN A 23 -13.65 3.30 -0.79
C ASN A 23 -12.52 2.56 -1.53
N GLY A 24 -12.49 1.22 -1.43
CA GLY A 24 -11.50 0.32 -2.07
C GLY A 24 -10.04 0.44 -1.60
N SER A 25 -9.71 1.51 -0.88
CA SER A 25 -8.37 1.84 -0.42
C SER A 25 -7.86 0.96 0.71
N VAL A 26 -6.54 0.92 0.88
CA VAL A 26 -5.87 0.25 2.02
C VAL A 26 -5.20 1.31 2.87
N HIS A 27 -5.74 1.53 4.07
CA HIS A 27 -5.23 2.53 5.00
C HIS A 27 -4.36 1.90 6.09
N ILE A 28 -3.31 2.64 6.48
CA ILE A 28 -2.52 2.37 7.68
C ILE A 28 -2.48 3.67 8.49
N GLY A 29 -3.26 3.72 9.57
CA GLY A 29 -3.53 4.98 10.25
C GLY A 29 -4.33 5.92 9.34
N ASP A 30 -3.93 7.19 9.27
CA ASP A 30 -4.61 8.20 8.46
C ASP A 30 -4.16 8.22 6.99
N SER A 31 -3.26 7.32 6.59
CA SER A 31 -2.64 7.32 5.27
C SER A 31 -3.19 6.23 4.37
N ASP A 32 -3.56 6.62 3.16
CA ASP A 32 -3.84 5.70 2.05
C ASP A 32 -2.52 5.20 1.46
N LEU A 33 -2.25 3.92 1.68
CA LEU A 33 -0.97 3.33 1.37
C LEU A 33 -0.62 3.38 -0.12
N VAL A 34 -1.55 3.00 -0.99
CA VAL A 34 -1.29 2.84 -2.43
C VAL A 34 -1.07 4.22 -3.05
N TRP A 35 -1.96 5.17 -2.74
CA TRP A 35 -1.88 6.54 -3.22
C TRP A 35 -0.58 7.24 -2.81
N GLU A 36 -0.18 7.12 -1.54
CA GLU A 36 1.04 7.77 -1.03
C GLU A 36 2.30 7.17 -1.68
N ILE A 37 2.37 5.85 -1.87
CA ILE A 37 3.49 5.20 -2.55
C ILE A 37 3.54 5.60 -4.01
N GLU A 38 2.40 5.64 -4.70
CA GLU A 38 2.33 6.03 -6.11
C GLU A 38 2.75 7.50 -6.31
N ASN A 39 2.37 8.39 -5.39
CA ASN A 39 2.71 9.81 -5.43
C ASN A 39 4.16 10.11 -5.06
N ALA A 40 4.79 9.24 -4.28
CA ALA A 40 6.21 9.39 -3.96
C ALA A 40 7.11 9.19 -5.20
N LYS A 41 6.59 8.57 -6.27
CA LYS A 41 7.31 8.37 -7.54
C LYS A 41 8.69 7.73 -7.35
N PHE A 42 8.75 6.65 -6.57
CA PHE A 42 9.95 5.81 -6.45
C PHE A 42 10.46 5.40 -7.83
N THR A 43 11.79 5.34 -7.97
CA THR A 43 12.42 4.90 -9.22
C THR A 43 13.34 3.71 -8.96
N GLY A 44 13.15 2.64 -9.72
CA GLY A 44 13.97 1.43 -9.61
C GLY A 44 13.48 0.42 -8.58
N ARG A 45 14.41 -0.32 -7.98
CA ARG A 45 14.12 -1.34 -6.96
C ARG A 45 13.91 -0.68 -5.60
N VAL A 46 12.98 -1.23 -4.83
CA VAL A 46 12.70 -0.78 -3.47
C VAL A 46 12.77 -1.95 -2.50
N THR A 47 12.97 -1.60 -1.22
CA THR A 47 12.80 -2.48 -0.07
C THR A 47 11.51 -2.09 0.64
N VAL A 48 10.65 -3.07 0.91
CA VAL A 48 9.47 -2.91 1.75
C VAL A 48 9.63 -3.73 3.02
N GLY A 49 9.48 -3.09 4.16
CA GLY A 49 9.43 -3.73 5.48
C GLY A 49 8.00 -3.71 6.02
N ILE A 50 7.47 -4.86 6.41
CA ILE A 50 6.17 -5.00 7.07
C ILE A 50 6.40 -5.79 8.35
N LEU A 51 6.30 -5.16 9.51
CA LEU A 51 6.66 -5.78 10.80
C LEU A 51 8.09 -6.38 10.77
N ASP A 52 8.22 -7.71 10.85
CA ASP A 52 9.48 -8.47 10.81
C ASP A 52 9.79 -9.05 9.41
N GLU A 53 8.91 -8.85 8.43
CA GLU A 53 9.09 -9.30 7.06
C GLU A 53 9.73 -8.21 6.18
N ARG A 54 10.57 -8.63 5.23
CA ARG A 54 11.26 -7.76 4.28
C ARG A 54 11.13 -8.30 2.86
N PHE A 55 10.77 -7.42 1.93
CA PHE A 55 10.60 -7.71 0.51
C PHE A 55 11.49 -6.77 -0.30
N ASP A 56 12.33 -7.31 -1.18
CA ASP A 56 13.25 -6.55 -2.01
C ASP A 56 12.99 -6.83 -3.49
N GLY A 57 12.60 -5.83 -4.28
CA GLY A 57 12.19 -6.08 -5.65
C GLY A 57 11.88 -4.83 -6.47
N GLU A 58 11.41 -5.04 -7.68
CA GLU A 58 10.84 -3.97 -8.51
C GLU A 58 9.45 -3.62 -7.95
N LEU A 59 9.19 -2.33 -7.78
CA LEU A 59 7.89 -1.82 -7.36
C LEU A 59 6.95 -1.74 -8.56
N SER A 60 5.78 -2.37 -8.43
CA SER A 60 4.62 -2.09 -9.26
C SER A 60 3.55 -1.46 -8.37
N VAL A 61 3.15 -0.23 -8.70
CA VAL A 61 2.11 0.50 -7.97
C VAL A 61 1.21 1.23 -8.95
N ASP A 62 -0.10 1.10 -8.76
CA ASP A 62 -1.12 1.81 -9.52
C ASP A 62 -2.37 1.98 -8.66
N THR A 63 -2.88 3.21 -8.52
CA THR A 63 -4.14 3.46 -7.84
C THR A 63 -5.28 3.26 -8.84
N GLY A 64 -6.09 2.22 -8.62
CA GLY A 64 -7.19 1.87 -9.51
C GLY A 64 -8.40 2.78 -9.29
N TRP A 65 -9.01 3.33 -10.34
CA TRP A 65 -10.16 4.23 -10.20
C TRP A 65 -11.38 3.74 -10.98
N GLY A 66 -12.54 3.85 -10.34
CA GLY A 66 -13.85 3.62 -10.93
C GLY A 66 -14.59 4.92 -11.23
N TYR A 67 -15.36 4.93 -12.31
CA TYR A 67 -16.29 6.04 -12.60
C TYR A 67 -17.57 5.97 -11.73
N SER A 68 -18.03 4.77 -11.41
CA SER A 68 -19.23 4.51 -10.60
C SER A 68 -19.25 3.05 -10.13
N GLU A 69 -19.96 2.76 -9.03
CA GLU A 69 -20.20 1.40 -8.48
C GLU A 69 -20.78 0.38 -9.49
N TYR A 70 -21.27 0.84 -10.65
CA TYR A 70 -21.96 0.01 -11.65
C TYR A 70 -21.15 -0.30 -12.92
N THR A 71 -19.92 0.19 -13.07
CA THR A 71 -19.06 -0.05 -14.24
C THR A 71 -17.82 -0.88 -13.87
N PRO A 72 -17.25 -1.67 -14.80
CA PRO A 72 -16.00 -2.40 -14.55
C PRO A 72 -14.89 -1.44 -14.11
N MET A 73 -14.13 -1.82 -13.09
CA MET A 73 -13.14 -0.98 -12.43
C MET A 73 -11.77 -1.63 -12.42
N ASP A 74 -10.73 -0.82 -12.47
CA ASP A 74 -9.36 -1.27 -12.24
C ASP A 74 -9.10 -1.32 -10.73
N PRO A 75 -8.58 -2.45 -10.18
CA PRO A 75 -8.23 -2.55 -8.78
C PRO A 75 -6.90 -1.85 -8.49
N ASP A 76 -6.67 -1.52 -7.21
CA ASP A 76 -5.35 -1.12 -6.76
C ASP A 76 -4.31 -2.21 -7.03
N VAL A 77 -3.14 -1.78 -7.47
CA VAL A 77 -1.97 -2.63 -7.62
C VAL A 77 -0.90 -2.13 -6.67
N LEU A 78 -0.39 -3.01 -5.81
CA LEU A 78 0.82 -2.76 -5.04
C LEU A 78 1.56 -4.08 -4.84
N SER A 79 2.66 -4.26 -5.57
CA SER A 79 3.49 -5.46 -5.50
C SER A 79 4.99 -5.15 -5.55
N ILE A 80 5.77 -6.08 -4.99
CA ILE A 80 7.24 -6.07 -5.01
C ILE A 80 7.72 -7.39 -5.59
N GLY A 81 8.23 -7.37 -6.83
CA GLY A 81 8.49 -8.61 -7.57
C GLY A 81 7.23 -9.48 -7.65
N ASP A 82 7.31 -10.71 -7.16
CA ASP A 82 6.19 -11.67 -7.17
C ASP A 82 5.26 -11.54 -5.93
N HIS A 83 5.50 -10.57 -5.04
CA HIS A 83 4.76 -10.40 -3.79
C HIS A 83 3.67 -9.35 -3.92
N ASP A 84 2.41 -9.76 -3.77
CA ASP A 84 1.26 -8.86 -3.62
C ASP A 84 1.22 -8.31 -2.18
N LEU A 85 1.53 -7.03 -2.01
CA LEU A 85 1.58 -6.41 -0.70
C LEU A 85 0.17 -6.09 -0.16
N ILE A 86 -0.82 -5.89 -1.02
CA ILE A 86 -2.21 -5.66 -0.60
C ILE A 86 -2.72 -6.90 0.12
N GLU A 87 -2.53 -8.08 -0.48
CA GLU A 87 -2.93 -9.36 0.13
C GLU A 87 -2.17 -9.69 1.41
N ILE A 88 -0.90 -9.27 1.53
CA ILE A 88 -0.14 -9.41 2.77
C ILE A 88 -0.72 -8.49 3.85
N ILE A 89 -0.96 -7.21 3.53
CA ILE A 89 -1.43 -6.20 4.48
C ILE A 89 -2.87 -6.47 4.94
N ARG A 90 -3.73 -7.00 4.05
CA ARG A 90 -5.10 -7.41 4.37
C ARG A 90 -5.20 -8.38 5.56
N ARG A 91 -4.18 -9.21 5.78
CA ARG A 91 -4.12 -10.15 6.92
C ARG A 91 -4.04 -9.44 8.27
N TYR A 92 -3.61 -8.18 8.27
CA TYR A 92 -3.45 -7.35 9.46
C TYR A 92 -4.63 -6.39 9.69
N ASN A 93 -5.77 -6.57 8.99
CA ASN A 93 -6.94 -5.71 9.17
C ASN A 93 -7.34 -5.57 10.65
N GLY A 94 -7.55 -4.34 11.11
CA GLY A 94 -7.86 -4.00 12.51
C GLY A 94 -6.66 -4.08 13.48
N GLN A 95 -5.46 -4.39 13.00
CA GLN A 95 -4.23 -4.44 13.80
C GLN A 95 -3.38 -3.21 13.58
N HIS A 96 -2.63 -2.81 14.60
CA HIS A 96 -1.67 -1.72 14.52
C HIS A 96 -0.33 -2.22 14.00
N ILE A 97 0.07 -1.81 12.80
CA ILE A 97 1.33 -2.23 12.15
C ILE A 97 2.22 -1.03 11.80
N THR A 98 3.44 -1.32 11.36
CA THR A 98 4.33 -0.35 10.73
C THR A 98 4.81 -0.93 9.41
N VAL A 99 4.72 -0.10 8.36
CA VAL A 99 5.19 -0.41 7.01
C VAL A 99 6.19 0.66 6.59
N PHE A 100 7.29 0.21 6.00
CA PHE A 100 8.32 1.08 5.46
C PHE A 100 8.52 0.77 3.97
N VAL A 101 8.73 1.80 3.16
CA VAL A 101 9.07 1.67 1.73
C VAL A 101 10.27 2.56 1.45
N ALA A 102 11.35 1.99 0.90
CA ALA A 102 12.59 2.73 0.67
C ALA A 102 13.24 2.35 -0.66
N ASP A 103 13.85 3.32 -1.34
CA ASP A 103 14.71 3.12 -2.52
C ASP A 103 16.14 2.71 -2.18
N GLU A 104 16.50 2.69 -0.89
CA GLU A 104 17.78 2.23 -0.37
C GLU A 104 17.56 1.24 0.78
N PRO A 105 18.50 0.28 1.00
CA PRO A 105 18.41 -0.63 2.14
C PRO A 105 18.35 0.14 3.48
N PHE A 106 17.38 -0.20 4.32
CA PHE A 106 17.22 0.37 5.66
C PHE A 106 17.06 -0.72 6.71
N ASN A 107 17.19 -0.35 7.98
CA ASN A 107 16.98 -1.23 9.11
C ASN A 107 15.56 -1.05 9.66
N ILE A 108 14.79 -2.13 9.74
CA ILE A 108 13.39 -2.11 10.19
C ILE A 108 13.29 -2.05 11.74
N LEU A 109 14.41 -2.28 12.45
CA LEU A 109 14.46 -2.42 13.91
C LEU A 109 14.94 -1.17 14.69
N GLU A 110 15.09 -0.01 14.04
CA GLU A 110 15.42 1.26 14.74
C GLU A 110 14.20 2.05 15.21
#